data_AF-U1W8T2-F1
#
_entry.id   AF-U1W8T2-F1
#
_cell.length_a   1.000
_cell.length_b   1.000
_cell.length_c   1.000
_cell.angle_alpha   90.00
_cell.angle_beta   90.00
_cell.angle_gamma   90.00
#
_symmetry.space_group_name_H-M   'P 1'
#
loop_
_entity.id
_entity.type
_entity.pdbx_description
1 polymer ?
#
loop_
_entity_poly.entity_id
_entity_poly.type
_entity_poly.pdbx_seq_one_letter_code
_entity_poly.pdbx_strand_id
1 'polypeptide(L)'
;MAFEPKLDWTPKTPVTETEIIRWEKGIYDAHVLLSLHTAAIASLQIDVKAVKDALFNNFTDNVFTENLDTLTDVQVISGWYDEGNKRLVV
;
A
#
# COMPACT_ATOMS: atom_id res chain seq x y z
N MET A 1 6.91 -23.92 5.16
CA MET A 1 7.05 -24.42 6.55
C MET A 1 6.69 -23.28 7.46
N ALA A 2 5.73 -23.45 8.37
CA ALA A 2 5.34 -22.40 9.31
C ALA A 2 6.49 -22.14 10.30
N PHE A 3 6.56 -20.93 10.84
CA PHE A 3 7.50 -20.61 11.92
C PHE A 3 7.13 -21.42 13.17
N GLU A 4 8.08 -22.19 13.69
CA GLU A 4 7.91 -22.99 14.91
C GLU A 4 8.83 -22.45 16.00
N PRO A 5 8.31 -21.67 16.98
CA PRO A 5 9.13 -21.13 18.05
C PRO A 5 9.52 -22.23 19.03
N LYS A 6 10.81 -22.30 19.35
CA LYS A 6 11.34 -23.12 20.43
C LYS A 6 11.56 -22.26 21.67
N LEU A 7 10.74 -22.46 22.70
CA LEU A 7 10.69 -21.61 23.90
C LEU A 7 11.20 -22.32 25.17
N ASP A 8 11.67 -23.56 25.05
CA ASP A 8 12.14 -24.42 26.15
C ASP A 8 13.66 -24.34 26.37
N TRP A 9 14.31 -23.27 25.90
CA TRP A 9 15.74 -23.09 26.03
C TRP A 9 16.17 -22.94 27.48
N THR A 10 17.22 -23.67 27.86
CA THR A 10 17.92 -23.47 29.13
C THR A 10 19.35 -23.02 28.84
N PRO A 11 20.05 -22.36 29.79
CA PRO A 11 21.46 -21.99 29.61
C PRO A 11 22.40 -23.17 29.34
N LYS A 12 21.96 -24.41 29.61
CA LYS A 12 22.72 -25.64 29.36
C LYS A 12 22.38 -26.30 28.04
N THR A 13 21.35 -25.83 27.34
CA THR A 13 20.93 -26.39 26.05
C THR A 13 21.91 -25.92 24.98
N PRO A 14 22.63 -26.83 24.29
CA PRO A 14 23.57 -26.44 23.26
C PRO A 14 22.86 -25.86 22.03
N VAL A 15 23.42 -24.79 21.47
CA VAL A 15 23.00 -24.26 20.17
C VAL A 15 23.59 -25.12 19.06
N THR A 16 22.74 -25.59 18.16
CA THR A 16 23.17 -26.34 16.97
C THR A 16 22.96 -25.52 15.71
N GLU A 17 23.63 -25.87 14.62
CA GLU A 17 23.49 -25.21 13.31
C GLU A 17 22.03 -25.21 12.83
N THR A 18 21.30 -26.31 13.03
CA THR A 18 19.87 -26.40 12.70
C THR A 18 19.02 -25.36 13.44
N GLU A 19 19.36 -25.07 14.69
CA GLU A 19 18.65 -24.06 15.48
C GLU A 19 18.92 -22.64 14.96
N ILE A 20 20.16 -22.36 14.55
CA ILE A 20 20.55 -21.09 13.93
C ILE A 20 19.82 -20.90 12.60
N ILE A 21 19.79 -21.94 11.74
CA ILE A 21 19.07 -21.91 10.47
C ILE A 21 17.57 -21.65 10.70
N ARG A 22 16.97 -22.25 11.73
CA ARG A 22 15.56 -22.01 12.07
C ARG A 22 15.32 -20.54 12.45
N TRP A 23 16.21 -19.94 13.23
CA TRP A 23 16.12 -18.52 13.61
C TRP A 23 16.27 -17.60 12.40
N GLU A 24 17.31 -17.79 11.59
CA GLU A 24 17.54 -17.00 10.37
C GLU A 24 16.34 -17.07 9.42
N LYS A 25 15.76 -18.26 9.25
CA LYS A 25 14.53 -18.44 8.49
C LYS A 25 13.36 -17.66 9.09
N GLY A 26 13.16 -17.74 10.41
CA GLY A 26 12.10 -17.00 11.09
C GLY A 26 12.25 -15.49 10.94
N ILE A 27 13.47 -14.97 11.01
CA ILE A 27 13.79 -13.55 10.81
C ILE A 27 13.51 -13.14 9.36
N TYR A 28 13.91 -13.95 8.39
CA TYR A 28 13.64 -13.70 6.97
C TYR A 28 12.13 -13.67 6.68
N ASP A 29 11.40 -14.70 7.12
CA ASP A 29 9.96 -14.79 6.91
C ASP A 29 9.23 -13.60 7.56
N ALA A 30 9.68 -13.15 8.74
CA ALA A 30 9.15 -11.96 9.41
C ALA A 30 9.44 -10.65 8.62
N HIS A 31 10.63 -10.50 8.04
CA HIS A 31 10.96 -9.34 7.20
C HIS A 31 10.08 -9.27 5.94
N VAL A 32 9.85 -10.42 5.29
CA VAL A 32 8.96 -10.49 4.12
C VAL A 32 7.54 -10.10 4.51
N LEU A 33 7.02 -10.64 5.62
CA LEU A 33 5.68 -10.33 6.10
C LEU A 33 5.54 -8.85 6.50
N LEU A 34 6.54 -8.28 7.17
CA LEU A 34 6.57 -6.87 7.53
C LEU A 34 6.56 -5.98 6.29
N SER A 35 7.35 -6.30 5.26
CA SER A 35 7.37 -5.54 4.01
C SER A 35 5.99 -5.54 3.33
N LEU A 36 5.32 -6.69 3.28
CA LEU A 36 3.96 -6.82 2.75
C LEU A 36 2.95 -5.99 3.56
N HIS A 37 3.03 -6.06 4.89
CA HIS A 37 2.15 -5.27 5.76
C HIS A 37 2.41 -3.78 5.65
N THR A 38 3.66 -3.33 5.52
CA THR A 38 3.98 -1.91 5.33
C THR A 38 3.31 -1.37 4.07
N ALA A 39 3.37 -2.11 2.95
CA ALA A 39 2.70 -1.71 1.71
C ALA A 39 1.17 -1.67 1.88
N ALA A 40 0.58 -2.70 2.50
CA ALA A 40 -0.86 -2.76 2.74
C ALA A 40 -1.35 -1.64 3.66
N ILE A 41 -0.62 -1.32 4.74
CA ILE A 41 -0.95 -0.23 5.66
C ILE A 41 -0.87 1.12 4.96
N ALA A 42 0.15 1.34 4.12
CA ALA A 42 0.26 2.58 3.35
C ALA A 42 -0.94 2.77 2.41
N SER A 43 -1.37 1.71 1.73
CA SER A 43 -2.59 1.73 0.90
C SER A 43 -3.84 2.05 1.73
N LEU A 44 -4.03 1.34 2.86
CA LEU A 44 -5.17 1.57 3.75
C LEU A 44 -5.20 3.00 4.32
N GLN A 45 -4.04 3.59 4.60
CA GLN A 45 -3.97 4.98 5.05
C GLN A 45 -4.45 5.97 3.99
N ILE A 46 -4.13 5.73 2.71
CA ILE A 46 -4.62 6.52 1.59
C ILE A 46 -6.14 6.38 1.48
N ASP A 47 -6.66 5.15 1.51
CA ASP A 47 -8.10 4.88 1.39
C ASP A 47 -8.89 5.52 2.54
N VAL A 48 -8.42 5.36 3.77
CA VAL A 48 -9.06 5.97 4.95
C VAL A 48 -9.04 7.49 4.86
N LYS A 49 -7.95 8.08 4.37
CA LYS A 49 -7.87 9.53 4.16
C LYS A 49 -8.88 9.98 3.10
N ALA A 50 -8.97 9.29 1.96
CA ALA A 50 -9.93 9.62 0.91
C ALA A 50 -11.38 9.54 1.42
N VAL A 51 -11.73 8.49 2.16
CA VAL A 51 -13.06 8.35 2.77
C VAL A 51 -13.32 9.45 3.81
N LYS A 52 -12.33 9.77 4.64
CA LYS A 52 -12.42 10.84 5.63
C LYS A 52 -12.69 12.19 4.95
N ASP A 53 -11.91 12.52 3.93
CA ASP A 53 -12.05 13.77 3.18
C ASP A 53 -13.42 13.83 2.48
N ALA A 54 -13.89 12.72 1.91
CA ALA A 54 -15.22 12.61 1.31
C ALA A 54 -16.37 12.83 2.31
N LEU A 55 -16.26 12.26 3.52
CA LEU A 55 -17.25 12.43 4.58
C LEU A 55 -17.30 13.87 5.08
N PHE A 56 -16.15 14.51 5.30
CA PHE A 56 -16.10 15.91 5.76
C PHE A 56 -16.63 16.88 4.71
N ASN A 57 -16.45 16.56 3.42
CA ASN A 57 -16.96 17.36 2.32
C ASN A 57 -18.37 16.96 1.88
N ASN A 58 -19.11 16.16 2.67
CA ASN A 58 -20.47 15.70 2.36
C ASN A 58 -20.62 15.09 0.95
N PHE A 59 -19.57 14.44 0.45
CA PHE A 59 -19.43 13.93 -0.92
C PHE A 59 -19.63 14.97 -2.04
N THR A 60 -19.69 16.26 -1.71
CA THR A 60 -19.91 17.36 -2.67
C THR A 60 -18.63 17.80 -3.38
N ASP A 61 -17.44 17.54 -2.81
CA ASP A 61 -16.13 17.92 -3.39
C ASP A 61 -15.17 16.72 -3.58
N ASN A 62 -15.70 15.54 -3.92
CA ASN A 62 -14.87 14.36 -4.24
C ASN A 62 -14.17 14.53 -5.60
N VAL A 63 -13.11 15.34 -5.62
CA VAL A 63 -12.24 15.50 -6.77
C VAL A 63 -11.20 14.38 -6.73
N PHE A 64 -11.37 13.36 -7.56
CA PHE A 64 -10.34 12.35 -7.79
C PHE A 64 -9.32 12.92 -8.77
N THR A 65 -8.17 13.33 -8.26
CA THR A 65 -7.07 13.81 -9.10
C THR A 65 -6.18 12.63 -9.47
N GLU A 66 -6.36 12.12 -10.68
CA GLU A 66 -5.43 11.16 -11.29
C GLU A 66 -4.37 11.93 -12.08
N ASN A 67 -3.11 11.85 -11.66
CA ASN A 67 -2.00 12.44 -12.41
C ASN A 67 -1.65 11.53 -13.57
N LEU A 68 -2.04 11.94 -14.78
CA LEU A 68 -1.72 11.23 -16.01
C LEU A 68 -0.36 11.70 -16.56
N ASP A 69 0.72 11.35 -15.86
CA ASP A 69 2.10 11.81 -16.16
C ASP A 69 2.62 11.38 -17.55
N THR A 70 1.92 10.45 -18.23
CA THR A 70 2.27 9.94 -19.56
C THR A 70 1.28 10.31 -20.67
N LEU A 71 0.27 11.13 -20.36
CA LEU A 71 -0.75 11.51 -21.33
C LEU A 71 -0.17 12.52 -22.32
N THR A 72 0.01 12.08 -23.57
CA THR A 72 0.62 12.93 -24.61
C THR A 72 -0.43 13.72 -25.39
N ASP A 73 -1.64 13.18 -25.56
CA ASP A 73 -2.74 13.86 -26.25
C ASP A 73 -4.11 13.31 -25.82
N VAL A 74 -5.16 14.11 -25.98
CA VAL A 74 -6.56 13.77 -25.69
C VAL A 74 -7.44 14.21 -26.85
N GLN A 75 -8.07 13.25 -27.53
CA GLN A 75 -9.02 13.53 -28.61
C GLN A 75 -10.45 13.59 -28.07
N VAL A 76 -11.13 14.72 -28.32
CA VAL A 76 -12.55 14.91 -27.97
C VAL A 76 -13.43 14.31 -29.07
N ILE A 77 -14.22 13.30 -28.73
CA ILE A 77 -15.15 12.63 -29.66
C ILE A 77 -16.52 13.34 -29.69
N SER A 78 -16.91 13.99 -28.59
CA SER A 78 -18.15 14.76 -28.47
C SER A 78 -18.01 15.87 -27.42
N GLY A 79 -18.58 17.05 -27.71
CA GLY A 79 -18.43 18.25 -26.89
C GLY A 79 -17.46 19.26 -27.49
N TRP A 80 -17.19 20.34 -26.77
CA TRP A 80 -16.22 21.37 -27.14
C TRP A 80 -15.31 21.73 -25.95
N TYR A 81 -14.11 22.21 -26.26
CA TYR A 81 -13.17 22.67 -25.24
C TYR A 81 -13.36 24.16 -25.00
N ASP A 82 -13.72 24.53 -23.77
CA ASP A 82 -13.77 25.92 -23.33
C ASP A 82 -12.36 26.38 -22.98
N GLU A 83 -11.74 27.13 -23.89
CA GLU A 83 -10.39 27.70 -23.70
C GLU A 83 -10.32 28.71 -22.55
N GLY A 84 -11.41 29.42 -22.25
CA GLY A 84 -11.43 30.45 -21.22
C GLY A 84 -11.38 29.83 -19.82
N ASN A 85 -12.15 28.76 -19.61
CA ASN A 85 -12.23 28.05 -18.34
C ASN A 85 -11.35 26.79 -18.28
N LYS A 86 -10.63 26.48 -19.35
CA LYS A 86 -9.75 25.31 -19.52
C LYS A 86 -10.45 23.98 -19.19
N ARG A 87 -11.69 23.81 -19.65
CA ARG A 87 -12.52 22.63 -19.31
C ARG A 87 -13.21 22.07 -20.55
N LEU A 88 -13.39 20.74 -20.58
CA LEU A 88 -14.29 20.09 -21.53
C LEU A 88 -15.76 20.31 -21.13
N VAL A 89 -16.57 20.67 -22.12
CA VAL A 89 -18.02 20.81 -21.98
C VAL A 89 -18.68 19.84 -22.96
N VAL A 90 -19.54 18.96 -22.43
CA VAL A 90 -20.29 17.95 -23.19
C VAL A 90 -21.72 18.42 -23.39
#